data_AF-A0A2H6JEC4-F1
#
_entry.id   AF-A0A2H6JEC4-F1
#
_cell.length_a   1.000
_cell.length_b   1.000
_cell.length_c   1.000
_cell.angle_alpha   90.00
_cell.angle_beta   90.00
_cell.angle_gamma   90.00
#
_symmetry.space_group_name_H-M   'P 1'
#
loop_
_entity.id
_entity.type
_entity.pdbx_description
1 polymer ?
#
loop_
_entity_poly.entity_id
_entity_poly.type
_entity_poly.pdbx_seq_one_letter_code
_entity_poly.pdbx_strand_id
1 'polypeptide(L)'
;MVNRHIELYGYPPKQVAADGGYASSANLEAAKGLKVKDVAFHKKRGLCIEAMAKSLWVYRKLRNFRAGIEAGISCLKRAYGLSRCTWKGIAHFRAYVWSSVVAHNLALLTRLKPA
;
A
#
# COMPACT_ATOMS: atom_id res chain seq x y z
N MET A 1 -8.84 7.32 4.38
CA MET A 1 -8.15 6.88 3.15
C MET A 1 -9.10 6.83 1.96
N VAL A 2 -10.21 6.08 2.03
CA VAL A 2 -11.17 5.97 0.91
C VAL A 2 -11.81 7.32 0.55
N ASN A 3 -12.30 8.09 1.54
CA ASN A 3 -12.86 9.43 1.29
C ASN A 3 -11.86 10.35 0.57
N ARG A 4 -10.60 10.41 1.04
CA ARG A 4 -9.54 11.18 0.36
C ARG A 4 -9.29 10.72 -1.08
N HIS A 5 -9.40 9.42 -1.38
CA HIS A 5 -9.32 8.95 -2.76
C HIS A 5 -10.51 9.46 -3.58
N ILE A 6 -11.72 9.41 -3.02
CA ILE A 6 -12.92 9.94 -3.68
C ILE A 6 -12.80 11.46 -3.91
N GLU A 7 -12.31 12.21 -2.94
CA GLU A 7 -12.07 13.66 -3.07
C GLU A 7 -11.08 13.98 -4.20
N LEU A 8 -10.02 13.17 -4.35
CA LEU A 8 -8.98 13.40 -5.36
C LEU A 8 -9.36 12.91 -6.77
N TYR A 9 -10.11 11.81 -6.87
CA TYR A 9 -10.37 11.14 -8.15
C TYR A 9 -11.85 11.17 -8.57
N GLY A 10 -12.76 11.63 -7.71
CA GLY A 10 -14.20 11.73 -7.98
C GLY A 10 -14.97 10.41 -7.86
N TYR A 11 -14.31 9.29 -7.59
CA TYR A 11 -14.94 7.97 -7.48
C TYR A 11 -14.23 7.07 -6.44
N PRO A 12 -14.92 6.07 -5.87
CA PRO A 12 -14.30 5.14 -4.93
C PRO A 12 -13.33 4.18 -5.64
N PRO A 13 -12.24 3.78 -4.97
CA PRO A 13 -11.35 2.78 -5.53
C PRO A 13 -12.10 1.46 -5.69
N LYS A 14 -11.83 0.74 -6.78
CA LYS A 14 -12.43 -0.58 -7.01
C LYS A 14 -12.04 -1.57 -5.91
N GLN A 15 -10.79 -1.51 -5.45
CA GLN A 15 -10.23 -2.43 -4.49
C GLN A 15 -9.35 -1.68 -3.49
N VAL A 16 -9.36 -2.12 -2.23
CA VAL A 16 -8.53 -1.58 -1.15
C VAL A 16 -7.81 -2.73 -0.45
N ALA A 17 -6.52 -2.55 -0.20
CA ALA A 17 -5.72 -3.46 0.61
C ALA A 17 -5.14 -2.67 1.80
N ALA A 18 -5.44 -3.10 3.03
CA ALA A 18 -5.06 -2.41 4.25
C ALA A 18 -4.35 -3.34 5.24
N ASP A 19 -3.62 -2.74 6.18
CA ASP A 19 -2.95 -3.49 7.25
C ASP A 19 -3.96 -4.17 8.20
N GLY A 20 -3.52 -5.22 8.87
CA GLY A 20 -4.33 -5.94 9.86
C GLY A 20 -4.76 -5.10 11.07
N GLY A 21 -4.06 -4.01 11.38
CA GLY A 21 -4.48 -3.05 12.40
C GLY A 21 -5.79 -2.33 12.09
N TYR A 22 -6.20 -2.29 10.81
CA TYR A 22 -7.46 -1.68 10.37
C TYR A 22 -8.61 -2.69 10.24
N ALA A 23 -8.38 -3.97 10.50
CA ALA A 23 -9.39 -5.00 10.34
C ALA A 23 -10.46 -4.93 11.43
N SER A 24 -11.66 -4.48 11.04
CA SER A 24 -12.88 -4.50 11.86
C SER A 24 -14.11 -4.57 10.94
N SER A 25 -15.24 -5.08 11.46
CA SER A 25 -16.51 -5.07 10.73
C SER A 25 -16.94 -3.65 10.38
N ALA A 26 -16.80 -2.71 11.32
CA ALA A 26 -17.13 -1.30 11.09
C ALA A 26 -16.33 -0.69 9.92
N ASN A 27 -15.03 -0.97 9.81
CA ASN A 27 -14.22 -0.47 8.70
C ASN A 27 -14.58 -1.14 7.37
N LEU A 28 -14.92 -2.43 7.41
CA LEU A 28 -15.39 -3.16 6.23
C LEU A 28 -16.72 -2.57 5.72
N GLU A 29 -17.68 -2.39 6.60
CA GLU A 29 -19.00 -1.80 6.31
C GLU A 29 -18.86 -0.37 5.80
N ALA A 30 -18.05 0.47 6.44
CA ALA A 30 -17.79 1.83 5.98
C ALA A 30 -17.20 1.85 4.56
N ALA A 31 -16.22 0.99 4.27
CA ALA A 31 -15.64 0.90 2.93
C ALA A 31 -16.64 0.37 1.87
N LYS A 32 -17.45 -0.63 2.23
CA LYS A 32 -18.49 -1.18 1.35
C LYS A 32 -19.63 -0.19 1.11
N GLY A 33 -20.01 0.60 2.12
CA GLY A 33 -20.98 1.69 2.00
C GLY A 33 -20.53 2.78 1.02
N LEU A 34 -19.22 3.00 0.92
CA LEU A 34 -18.60 3.85 -0.11
C LEU A 34 -18.47 3.17 -1.48
N LYS A 35 -19.10 2.02 -1.69
CA LYS A 35 -19.12 1.24 -2.95
C LYS A 35 -17.75 0.68 -3.38
N VAL A 36 -16.81 0.49 -2.44
CA VAL A 36 -15.58 -0.27 -2.70
C VAL A 36 -15.92 -1.75 -2.90
N LYS A 37 -15.53 -2.36 -4.03
CA LYS A 37 -15.93 -3.73 -4.37
C LYS A 37 -15.20 -4.78 -3.54
N ASP A 38 -13.87 -4.67 -3.44
CA ASP A 38 -13.03 -5.61 -2.70
C ASP A 38 -12.22 -4.87 -1.62
N VAL A 39 -12.34 -5.30 -0.36
CA VAL A 39 -11.64 -4.73 0.79
C VAL A 39 -10.87 -5.85 1.46
N ALA A 40 -9.54 -5.86 1.34
CA ALA A 40 -8.69 -6.90 1.91
C ALA A 40 -7.88 -6.37 3.09
N PHE A 41 -8.06 -6.99 4.25
CA PHE A 41 -7.19 -6.78 5.40
C PHE A 41 -6.17 -7.92 5.50
N HIS A 42 -4.94 -7.61 5.92
CA HIS A 42 -3.92 -8.64 6.12
C HIS A 42 -4.29 -9.65 7.23
N LYS A 43 -4.93 -9.16 8.31
CA LYS A 43 -5.49 -9.99 9.40
C LYS A 43 -7.00 -10.06 9.24
N LYS A 44 -7.59 -11.23 9.46
CA LYS A 44 -9.05 -11.44 9.30
C LYS A 44 -9.87 -10.89 10.46
N ARG A 45 -9.39 -11.01 11.72
CA ARG A 45 -10.09 -10.52 12.93
C ARG A 45 -11.59 -10.94 12.99
N GLY A 46 -11.89 -12.18 12.61
CA GLY A 46 -13.27 -12.71 12.58
C GLY A 46 -14.04 -12.45 11.28
N LEU A 47 -13.48 -11.67 10.34
CA LEU A 47 -14.09 -11.43 9.03
C LEU A 47 -13.92 -12.63 8.10
N CYS A 48 -15.00 -13.03 7.44
CA CYS A 48 -14.97 -13.99 6.35
C CYS A 48 -14.41 -13.34 5.06
N ILE A 49 -13.83 -14.16 4.18
CA ILE A 49 -13.19 -13.65 2.96
C ILE A 49 -14.27 -13.15 1.98
N GLU A 50 -15.42 -13.80 1.99
CA GLU A 50 -16.58 -13.55 1.15
C GLU A 50 -17.16 -12.15 1.40
N ALA A 51 -17.14 -11.67 2.65
CA ALA A 51 -17.52 -10.30 2.98
C ALA A 51 -16.46 -9.28 2.51
N MET A 52 -15.19 -9.67 2.52
CA MET A 52 -14.06 -8.82 2.15
C MET A 52 -13.92 -8.65 0.64
N ALA A 53 -13.79 -9.75 -0.11
CA ALA A 53 -13.47 -9.74 -1.53
C ALA A 53 -14.28 -10.81 -2.30
N LYS A 54 -14.45 -10.59 -3.61
CA LYS A 54 -15.24 -11.46 -4.49
C LYS A 54 -14.74 -12.89 -4.65
N SER A 55 -13.48 -13.16 -4.30
CA SER A 55 -12.92 -14.52 -4.31
C SER A 55 -11.67 -14.63 -3.46
N LEU A 56 -11.33 -15.87 -3.06
CA LEU A 56 -10.07 -16.17 -2.39
C LEU A 56 -8.85 -15.73 -3.22
N TRP A 57 -8.92 -15.86 -4.55
CA TRP A 57 -7.85 -15.43 -5.45
C TRP A 57 -7.64 -13.91 -5.38
N VAL A 58 -8.70 -13.11 -5.43
CA VAL A 58 -8.62 -11.64 -5.31
C VAL A 58 -8.09 -11.25 -3.94
N TYR A 59 -8.61 -11.84 -2.88
CA TYR A 59 -8.12 -11.61 -1.52
C TYR A 59 -6.62 -11.87 -1.42
N ARG A 60 -6.14 -13.00 -1.95
CA ARG A 60 -4.70 -13.33 -1.98
C ARG A 60 -3.89 -12.31 -2.78
N LYS A 61 -4.37 -11.88 -3.95
CA LYS A 61 -3.71 -10.85 -4.77
C LYS A 61 -3.57 -9.53 -4.01
N LEU A 62 -4.65 -9.04 -3.38
CA LEU A 62 -4.64 -7.79 -2.61
C LEU A 62 -3.74 -7.87 -1.38
N ARG A 63 -3.78 -8.99 -0.65
CA ARG A 63 -2.89 -9.24 0.49
C ARG A 63 -1.42 -9.24 0.07
N ASN A 64 -1.10 -9.89 -1.06
CA ASN A 64 0.26 -9.95 -1.60
C ASN A 64 0.71 -8.59 -2.14
N PHE A 65 -0.18 -7.82 -2.76
CA PHE A 65 0.10 -6.45 -3.18
C PHE A 65 0.54 -5.57 -1.99
N ARG A 66 -0.23 -5.60 -0.89
CA ARG A 66 0.15 -4.92 0.36
C ARG A 66 1.49 -5.39 0.90
N ALA A 67 1.73 -6.71 0.93
CA ALA A 67 3.02 -7.26 1.37
C ALA A 67 4.19 -6.79 0.48
N GLY A 68 3.97 -6.63 -0.83
CA GLY A 68 4.94 -6.07 -1.76
C GLY A 68 5.31 -4.61 -1.44
N ILE A 69 4.33 -3.79 -1.05
CA ILE A 69 4.58 -2.41 -0.58
C ILE A 69 5.48 -2.43 0.66
N GLU A 70 5.18 -3.27 1.66
CA GLU A 70 6.02 -3.39 2.87
C GLU A 70 7.44 -3.88 2.56
N ALA A 71 7.57 -4.81 1.61
CA ALA A 71 8.87 -5.27 1.14
C ALA A 71 9.66 -4.13 0.49
N GLY A 72 9.01 -3.28 -0.32
CA GLY A 72 9.60 -2.08 -0.90
C GLY A 72 10.08 -1.08 0.16
N ILE A 73 9.23 -0.78 1.16
CA ILE A 73 9.59 0.09 2.28
C ILE A 73 10.78 -0.49 3.07
N SER A 74 10.77 -1.79 3.34
CA SER A 74 11.86 -2.47 4.03
C SER A 74 13.18 -2.41 3.25
N CYS A 75 13.12 -2.60 1.94
CA CYS A 75 14.27 -2.49 1.03
C CYS A 75 14.82 -1.06 1.05
N LEU A 76 13.95 -0.06 0.87
CA LEU A 76 14.31 1.36 0.92
C LEU A 76 15.00 1.73 2.24
N LYS A 77 14.48 1.28 3.37
CA LYS A 77 15.06 1.53 4.69
C LYS A 77 16.44 0.91 4.86
N ARG A 78 16.59 -0.37 4.49
CA ARG A 78 17.81 -1.15 4.78
C ARG A 78 18.92 -0.94 3.75
N ALA A 79 18.57 -0.82 2.47
CA ALA A 79 19.53 -0.77 1.38
C ALA A 79 19.74 0.64 0.79
N TYR A 80 18.81 1.58 1.00
CA TYR A 80 18.85 2.92 0.40
C TYR A 80 18.85 4.05 1.44
N GLY A 81 19.16 3.74 2.70
CA GLY A 81 19.36 4.75 3.75
C GLY A 81 18.11 5.36 4.38
N LEU A 82 16.90 4.98 3.94
CA LEU A 82 15.65 5.58 4.45
C LEU A 82 15.28 5.22 5.90
N SER A 83 16.15 4.49 6.62
CA SER A 83 15.98 4.26 8.05
C SER A 83 16.15 5.54 8.88
N ARG A 84 17.10 6.42 8.51
CA ARG A 84 17.36 7.68 9.20
C ARG A 84 18.06 8.67 8.26
N CYS A 85 17.45 9.84 8.06
CA CYS A 85 18.09 10.91 7.30
C CYS A 85 19.17 11.60 8.16
N THR A 86 20.38 11.74 7.62
CA THR A 86 21.50 12.43 8.27
C THR A 86 21.68 13.88 7.81
N TRP A 87 20.90 14.30 6.81
CA TRP A 87 20.99 15.64 6.22
C TRP A 87 20.13 16.62 7.01
N LYS A 88 20.69 17.79 7.35
CA LYS A 88 20.03 18.80 8.18
C LYS A 88 19.19 19.77 7.34
N GLY A 89 17.99 20.08 7.81
CA GLY A 89 17.08 21.05 7.17
C GLY A 89 16.09 20.40 6.20
N ILE A 90 14.91 21.02 6.03
CA ILE A 90 13.79 20.45 5.27
C ILE A 90 14.09 20.25 3.79
N ALA A 91 14.83 21.17 3.17
CA ALA A 91 15.22 21.07 1.76
C ALA A 91 16.11 19.83 1.54
N HIS A 92 17.11 19.65 2.39
CA HIS A 92 18.00 18.50 2.32
C HIS A 92 17.31 17.19 2.72
N PHE A 93 16.40 17.20 3.70
CA PHE A 93 15.58 16.03 4.02
C PHE A 93 14.76 15.58 2.81
N ARG A 94 14.10 16.51 2.10
CA ARG A 94 13.38 16.20 0.87
C ARG A 94 14.32 15.62 -0.17
N ALA A 95 15.46 16.27 -0.45
CA ALA A 95 16.45 15.78 -1.40
C ALA A 95 16.94 14.37 -1.06
N TYR A 96 17.26 14.10 0.22
CA TYR A 96 17.66 12.78 0.70
C TYR A 96 16.63 11.70 0.37
N VAL A 97 15.36 11.96 0.72
CA VAL A 97 14.27 11.01 0.47
C VAL A 97 14.09 10.76 -1.03
N TRP A 98 14.11 11.82 -1.83
CA TRP A 98 14.02 11.73 -3.29
C TRP A 98 15.18 10.93 -3.89
N SER A 99 16.41 11.20 -3.50
CA SER A 99 17.60 10.48 -3.99
C SER A 99 17.52 8.99 -3.67
N SER A 100 17.11 8.60 -2.46
CA SER A 100 16.94 7.19 -2.09
C SER A 100 15.88 6.48 -2.94
N VAL A 101 14.72 7.12 -3.17
CA VAL A 101 13.63 6.54 -3.98
C VAL A 101 14.03 6.44 -5.45
N VAL A 102 14.66 7.47 -6.01
CA VAL A 102 15.14 7.49 -7.39
C VAL A 102 16.20 6.42 -7.61
N ALA A 103 17.18 6.29 -6.72
CA ALA A 103 18.22 5.27 -6.81
C ALA A 103 17.63 3.85 -6.78
N HIS A 104 16.65 3.60 -5.92
CA HIS A 104 15.95 2.32 -5.86
C HIS A 104 15.20 1.99 -7.15
N ASN A 105 14.41 2.94 -7.65
CA ASN A 105 13.64 2.74 -8.87
C ASN A 105 14.55 2.55 -10.09
N LEU A 106 15.64 3.31 -10.20
CA LEU A 106 16.62 3.16 -11.28
C LEU A 106 17.25 1.77 -11.26
N ALA A 107 17.67 1.29 -10.08
CA ALA A 107 18.24 -0.06 -9.94
C ALA A 107 17.24 -1.18 -10.24
N LEU A 108 15.94 -0.97 -10.02
CA LEU A 108 14.90 -1.90 -10.42
C LEU A 108 14.71 -1.90 -11.95
N LEU A 109 14.58 -0.71 -12.56
CA LEU A 109 14.35 -0.56 -13.99
C LEU A 109 15.49 -1.18 -14.82
N THR A 110 16.75 -1.01 -14.41
CA THR A 110 17.90 -1.60 -15.11
C THR A 110 17.96 -3.13 -15.04
N ARG A 111 17.22 -3.75 -14.11
CA ARG A 111 17.12 -5.21 -13.97
C ARG A 111 15.92 -5.79 -14.70
N LEU A 112 14.98 -4.97 -15.16
CA LEU A 112 13.85 -5.44 -15.94
C LEU A 112 14.36 -5.86 -17.32
N LYS A 113 14.12 -7.13 -17.68
CA LYS A 113 14.32 -7.58 -19.06
C LYS A 113 13.19 -7.00 -19.93
N PRO A 114 13.46 -6.69 -21.21
CA PRO A 114 12.40 -6.39 -22.16
C PRO A 114 11.37 -7.53 -22.16
N ALA A 115 10.10 -7.15 -22.29
CA ALA A 115 8.99 -8.10 -22.41
C ALA A 115 9.07 -8.90 -23.71
#